data_AF-A0A7D5BQ09-F1
#
_entry.id   AF-A0A7D5BQ09-F1
#
_cell.length_a   1.000
_cell.length_b   1.000
_cell.length_c   1.000
_cell.angle_alpha   90.00
_cell.angle_beta   90.00
_cell.angle_gamma   90.00
#
_symmetry.space_group_name_H-M   'P 1'
#
loop_
_entity.id
_entity.type
_entity.pdbx_description
1 polymer ?
#
loop_
_entity_poly.entity_id
_entity_poly.type
_entity_poly.pdbx_seq_one_letter_code
_entity_poly.pdbx_strand_id
1 'polypeptide(L)'
;MRRTQQERGLEHGREKDQVFLKLIEAKAPYEERRRALLELEKRWLREAATEAEREKLRRGIAEDLVTLAYSFNRPWAEFGKWLRRVQRLGFSNLALRVHVTCLYVQALHLFPRQAREAWAMLEDTERRVSRLRRENPLREEHLEAIAHAKKVARVPSPPSMT
;
A
#
# COMPACT_ATOMS: atom_id res chain seq x y z
N MET A 1 28.59 17.53 -7.84
CA MET A 1 27.42 18.25 -7.24
C MET A 1 26.62 17.26 -6.40
N ARG A 2 26.20 17.62 -5.17
CA ARG A 2 25.28 16.79 -4.38
C ARG A 2 23.88 16.92 -4.99
N ARG A 3 23.24 15.80 -5.34
CA ARG A 3 21.87 15.77 -5.87
C ARG A 3 20.89 16.27 -4.83
N THR A 4 19.83 16.93 -5.30
CA THR A 4 18.71 17.34 -4.45
C THR A 4 17.87 16.13 -4.03
N GLN A 5 17.12 16.27 -2.93
CA GLN A 5 16.21 15.23 -2.44
C GLN A 5 15.12 14.86 -3.47
N GLN A 6 14.67 15.84 -4.26
CA GLN A 6 13.65 15.64 -5.28
C GLN A 6 14.17 14.81 -6.47
N GLU A 7 15.39 15.09 -6.94
CA GLU A 7 16.04 14.33 -8.01
C GLU A 7 16.23 12.86 -7.62
N ARG A 8 16.69 12.61 -6.38
CA ARG A 8 16.84 11.24 -5.86
C ARG A 8 15.50 10.50 -5.78
N GLY A 9 14.43 11.20 -5.37
CA GLY A 9 13.09 10.63 -5.34
C GLY A 9 12.58 10.20 -6.72
N LEU A 10 12.81 11.02 -7.75
CA LEU A 10 12.43 10.70 -9.14
C LEU A 10 13.25 9.53 -9.71
N GLU A 11 14.54 9.49 -9.40
CA GLU A 11 15.44 8.40 -9.83
C GLU A 11 15.02 7.06 -9.21
N HIS A 12 14.76 7.02 -7.89
CA HIS A 12 14.24 5.82 -7.24
C HIS A 12 12.91 5.36 -7.84
N GLY A 13 12.01 6.30 -8.17
CA GLY A 13 10.75 6.00 -8.85
C GLY A 13 10.98 5.31 -10.19
N ARG A 14 11.79 5.92 -11.07
CA ARG A 14 12.12 5.36 -12.39
C ARG A 14 12.80 4.01 -12.31
N GLU A 15 13.73 3.85 -11.38
CA GLU A 15 14.42 2.59 -11.18
C GLU A 15 13.46 1.49 -10.72
N LYS A 16 12.56 1.80 -9.78
CA LYS A 16 11.52 0.88 -9.33
C LYS A 16 10.66 0.41 -10.49
N ASP A 17 10.20 1.34 -11.32
CA ASP A 17 9.33 1.05 -12.46
C ASP A 17 10.05 0.17 -13.48
N GLN A 18 11.33 0.43 -13.77
CA GLN A 18 12.13 -0.41 -14.66
C GLN A 18 12.32 -1.83 -14.11
N VAL A 19 12.57 -1.98 -12.81
CA VAL A 19 12.68 -3.30 -12.17
C VAL A 19 11.35 -4.05 -12.27
N PHE A 20 10.22 -3.39 -11.99
CA PHE A 20 8.89 -3.99 -12.11
C PHE A 20 8.56 -4.40 -13.53
N LEU A 21 8.82 -3.55 -14.52
CA LEU A 21 8.56 -3.86 -15.93
C LEU A 21 9.30 -5.12 -16.37
N LYS A 22 10.60 -5.23 -16.07
CA LYS A 22 11.40 -6.43 -16.36
C LYS A 22 10.83 -7.69 -15.72
N LEU A 23 10.42 -7.60 -14.45
CA LEU A 23 9.83 -8.72 -13.72
C LEU A 23 8.43 -9.10 -14.23
N ILE A 24 7.68 -8.13 -14.76
CA ILE A 24 6.38 -8.37 -15.40
C ILE A 24 6.58 -9.07 -16.74
N GLU A 25 7.48 -8.56 -17.58
CA GLU A 25 7.85 -9.15 -18.87
C GLU A 25 8.35 -10.59 -18.71
N ALA A 26 9.20 -10.83 -17.70
CA ALA A 26 9.70 -12.17 -17.35
C ALA A 26 8.65 -13.07 -16.68
N LYS A 27 7.43 -12.57 -16.41
CA LYS A 27 6.39 -13.27 -15.64
C LYS A 27 6.91 -13.80 -14.30
N ALA A 28 7.82 -13.05 -13.67
CA ALA A 28 8.50 -13.45 -12.46
C ALA A 28 7.51 -13.77 -11.33
N PRO A 29 7.70 -14.87 -10.58
CA PRO A 29 6.84 -15.24 -9.48
C PRO A 29 6.93 -14.23 -8.33
N TYR A 30 5.95 -14.31 -7.42
CA TYR A 30 5.85 -13.45 -6.23
C TYR A 30 7.17 -13.32 -5.46
N GLU A 31 7.85 -14.44 -5.23
CA GLU A 31 9.07 -14.50 -4.43
C GLU A 31 10.21 -13.68 -5.01
N GLU A 32 10.36 -13.71 -6.33
CA GLU A 32 11.37 -12.95 -7.05
C GLU A 32 11.05 -11.45 -7.03
N ARG A 33 9.79 -11.08 -7.28
CA ARG A 33 9.35 -9.67 -7.20
C ARG A 33 9.50 -9.09 -5.81
N ARG A 34 9.13 -9.87 -4.79
CA ARG A 34 9.28 -9.50 -3.38
C ARG A 34 10.76 -9.29 -3.03
N ARG A 35 11.63 -10.21 -3.46
CA ARG A 35 13.08 -10.09 -3.24
C ARG A 35 13.64 -8.84 -3.90
N ALA A 36 13.24 -8.55 -5.14
CA ALA A 36 13.68 -7.35 -5.85
C ALA A 36 13.32 -6.07 -5.09
N LEU A 37 12.08 -5.94 -4.60
CA LEU A 37 11.66 -4.81 -3.78
C LEU A 37 12.50 -4.64 -2.50
N LEU A 38 12.81 -5.73 -1.82
CA LEU A 38 13.61 -5.69 -0.59
C LEU A 38 15.09 -5.35 -0.87
N GLU A 39 15.65 -5.78 -2.00
CA GLU A 39 17.01 -5.38 -2.40
C GLU A 39 17.07 -3.91 -2.84
N LEU A 40 16.03 -3.40 -3.52
CA LEU A 40 15.89 -1.96 -3.79
C LEU A 40 15.89 -1.16 -2.49
N GLU A 41 15.06 -1.56 -1.53
CA GLU A 41 14.99 -0.93 -0.21
C GLU A 41 16.36 -0.89 0.47
N LYS A 42 17.03 -2.05 0.54
CA LYS A 42 18.34 -2.18 1.18
C LYS A 42 19.39 -1.28 0.53
N ARG A 43 19.40 -1.16 -0.79
CA ARG A 43 20.34 -0.30 -1.50
C ARG A 43 20.03 1.18 -1.26
N TRP A 44 18.79 1.62 -1.46
CA TRP A 44 18.43 3.03 -1.25
C TRP A 44 18.60 3.46 0.22
N LEU A 45 18.43 2.54 1.18
CA LEU A 45 18.70 2.81 2.59
C LEU A 45 20.18 3.06 2.91
N ARG A 46 21.11 2.58 2.08
CA ARG A 46 22.55 2.88 2.20
C ARG A 46 22.89 4.25 1.61
N GLU A 47 22.11 4.71 0.63
CA GLU A 47 22.31 5.97 -0.09
C GLU A 47 21.59 7.15 0.58
N ALA A 48 20.57 6.87 1.38
CA ALA A 48 19.79 7.88 2.10
C ALA A 48 20.66 8.63 3.12
N ALA A 49 20.61 9.96 3.06
CA ALA A 49 21.45 10.83 3.88
C ALA A 49 20.82 11.11 5.26
N THR A 50 19.51 10.94 5.40
CA THR A 50 18.76 11.28 6.62
C THR A 50 17.82 10.16 7.03
N GLU A 51 17.49 10.08 8.33
CA GLU A 51 16.51 9.10 8.81
C GLU A 51 15.11 9.36 8.23
N ALA A 52 14.74 10.61 7.98
CA ALA A 52 13.48 10.97 7.33
C ALA A 52 13.39 10.42 5.89
N GLU A 53 14.49 10.50 5.12
CA GLU A 53 14.56 9.85 3.80
C GLU A 53 14.45 8.32 3.94
N ARG A 54 15.12 7.72 4.92
CA ARG A 54 15.05 6.27 5.16
C ARG A 54 13.65 5.81 5.53
N GLU A 55 12.94 6.55 6.37
CA GLU A 55 11.56 6.26 6.73
C GLU A 55 10.64 6.34 5.50
N LYS A 56 10.78 7.38 4.69
CA LYS A 56 10.03 7.54 3.43
C LYS A 56 10.25 6.35 2.49
N LEU A 57 11.49 5.90 2.33
CA LEU A 57 11.82 4.74 1.49
C LEU A 57 11.21 3.45 2.04
N ARG A 58 11.33 3.21 3.35
CA ARG A 58 10.73 2.03 4.00
C ARG A 58 9.22 1.99 3.83
N ARG A 59 8.58 3.15 3.93
CA ARG A 59 7.15 3.29 3.78
C ARG A 59 6.69 2.96 2.37
N GLY A 60 7.32 3.56 1.35
CA GLY A 60 7.00 3.28 -0.04
C GLY A 60 7.16 1.80 -0.41
N ILE A 61 8.26 1.17 0.00
CA ILE A 61 8.47 -0.26 -0.25
C ILE A 61 7.45 -1.12 0.50
N ALA A 62 7.07 -0.77 1.73
CA ALA A 62 6.05 -1.50 2.46
C ALA A 62 4.68 -1.43 1.76
N GLU A 63 4.31 -0.26 1.24
CA GLU A 63 3.06 -0.04 0.48
C GLU A 63 3.05 -0.87 -0.84
N ASP A 64 4.19 -0.91 -1.55
CA ASP A 64 4.36 -1.74 -2.74
C ASP A 64 4.27 -3.24 -2.42
N LEU A 65 4.83 -3.69 -1.29
CA LEU A 65 4.80 -5.09 -0.87
C LEU A 65 3.38 -5.57 -0.53
N VAL A 66 2.54 -4.71 0.05
CA VAL A 66 1.12 -5.02 0.27
C VAL A 66 0.39 -5.19 -1.07
N THR A 67 0.61 -4.26 -2.00
CA THR A 67 0.02 -4.31 -3.34
C THR A 67 0.45 -5.59 -4.07
N LEU A 68 1.74 -5.94 -4.00
CA LEU A 68 2.25 -7.17 -4.59
C LEU A 68 1.62 -8.43 -3.97
N ALA A 69 1.49 -8.47 -2.64
CA ALA A 69 0.85 -9.59 -1.95
C ALA A 69 -0.62 -9.76 -2.37
N TYR A 70 -1.33 -8.64 -2.53
CA TYR A 70 -2.69 -8.61 -3.06
C TYR A 70 -2.76 -9.18 -4.48
N SER A 71 -1.94 -8.66 -5.41
CA SER A 71 -1.96 -9.07 -6.83
C SER A 71 -1.67 -10.56 -7.05
N PHE A 72 -1.04 -11.22 -6.09
CA PHE A 72 -0.74 -12.65 -6.12
C PHE A 72 -1.63 -13.49 -5.18
N ASN A 73 -2.72 -12.93 -4.64
CA ASN A 73 -3.64 -13.61 -3.72
C ASN A 73 -2.93 -14.30 -2.56
N ARG A 74 -1.94 -13.63 -1.95
CA ARG A 74 -1.14 -14.23 -0.88
C ARG A 74 -1.97 -14.40 0.40
N PRO A 75 -1.75 -15.48 1.16
CA PRO A 75 -2.48 -15.72 2.41
C PRO A 75 -2.13 -14.65 3.46
N TRP A 76 -2.94 -14.61 4.52
CA TRP A 76 -2.78 -13.63 5.61
C TRP A 76 -1.38 -13.57 6.23
N ALA A 77 -0.67 -14.71 6.28
CA ALA A 77 0.69 -14.74 6.80
C ALA A 77 1.62 -13.75 6.06
N GLU A 78 1.52 -13.68 4.73
CA GLU A 78 2.31 -12.75 3.91
C GLU A 78 1.62 -11.39 3.77
N PHE A 79 0.33 -11.35 3.42
CA PHE A 79 -0.39 -10.08 3.25
C PHE A 79 -0.39 -9.27 4.56
N GLY A 80 -0.76 -9.90 5.67
CA GLY A 80 -0.81 -9.27 6.98
C GLY A 80 0.56 -8.87 7.51
N LYS A 81 1.64 -9.59 7.15
CA LYS A 81 3.01 -9.18 7.48
C LYS A 81 3.34 -7.82 6.89
N TRP A 82 3.05 -7.62 5.61
CA TRP A 82 3.31 -6.35 4.93
C TRP A 82 2.35 -5.25 5.37
N LEU A 83 1.07 -5.57 5.61
CA LEU A 83 0.09 -4.61 6.13
C LEU A 83 0.51 -4.07 7.50
N ARG A 84 0.92 -4.94 8.43
CA ARG A 84 1.43 -4.51 9.75
C ARG A 84 2.69 -3.67 9.64
N ARG A 85 3.53 -3.90 8.62
CA ARG A 85 4.69 -3.06 8.34
C ARG A 85 4.26 -1.64 7.93
N VAL A 86 3.27 -1.52 7.04
CA VAL A 86 2.70 -0.22 6.64
C VAL A 86 2.04 0.48 7.83
N GLN A 87 1.21 -0.22 8.61
CA GLN A 87 0.55 0.35 9.79
C GLN A 87 1.56 0.91 10.80
N ARG A 88 2.71 0.25 11.00
CA ARG A 88 3.78 0.71 11.90
C ARG A 88 4.54 1.92 11.37
N LEU A 89 4.79 1.95 10.06
CA LEU A 89 5.52 3.05 9.40
C LEU A 89 4.62 4.26 9.09
N GLY A 90 3.30 4.10 9.23
CA GLY A 90 2.30 5.04 8.75
C GLY A 90 2.13 4.99 7.23
N PHE A 91 1.13 5.71 6.73
CA PHE A 91 0.88 5.88 5.29
C PHE A 91 1.63 7.10 4.76
N SER A 92 2.12 7.03 3.52
CA SER A 92 2.89 8.15 2.95
C SER A 92 1.98 9.34 2.63
N ASN A 93 0.72 9.06 2.30
CA ASN A 93 -0.34 10.05 2.10
C ASN A 93 -1.73 9.38 2.24
N LEU A 94 -2.78 10.19 2.15
CA LEU A 94 -4.15 9.71 2.24
C LEU A 94 -4.54 8.79 1.06
N ALA A 95 -4.05 9.04 -0.14
CA ALA A 95 -4.36 8.20 -1.31
C ALA A 95 -3.84 6.77 -1.15
N LEU A 96 -2.61 6.59 -0.63
CA LEU A 96 -2.09 5.25 -0.35
C LEU A 96 -2.77 4.58 0.83
N ARG A 97 -3.27 5.36 1.79
CA ARG A 97 -4.15 4.82 2.83
C ARG A 97 -5.44 4.27 2.23
N VAL A 98 -6.11 5.03 1.36
CA VAL A 98 -7.30 4.61 0.61
C VAL A 98 -7.02 3.31 -0.13
N HIS A 99 -5.98 3.32 -0.98
CA HIS A 99 -5.55 2.15 -1.76
C HIS A 99 -5.37 0.91 -0.90
N VAL A 100 -4.51 0.96 0.12
CA VAL A 100 -4.21 -0.19 0.98
C VAL A 100 -5.46 -0.70 1.72
N THR A 101 -6.33 0.18 2.21
CA THR A 101 -7.56 -0.25 2.89
C THR A 101 -8.58 -0.89 1.96
N CYS A 102 -8.68 -0.39 0.73
CA CYS A 102 -9.49 -1.02 -0.31
C CYS A 102 -8.98 -2.43 -0.63
N LEU A 103 -7.67 -2.60 -0.85
CA LEU A 103 -7.07 -3.91 -1.10
C LEU A 103 -7.32 -4.90 0.04
N TYR A 104 -7.24 -4.43 1.29
CA TYR A 104 -7.44 -5.28 2.46
C TYR A 104 -8.86 -5.85 2.51
N VAL A 105 -9.88 -5.00 2.31
CA VAL A 105 -11.28 -5.44 2.28
C VAL A 105 -11.56 -6.36 1.08
N GLN A 106 -11.03 -6.02 -0.10
CA GLN A 106 -11.19 -6.85 -1.31
C GLN A 106 -10.56 -8.25 -1.16
N ALA A 107 -9.45 -8.36 -0.44
CA ALA A 107 -8.76 -9.62 -0.19
C ALA A 107 -9.35 -10.47 0.95
N LEU A 108 -10.39 -9.99 1.66
CA LEU A 108 -10.95 -10.71 2.81
C LEU A 108 -11.42 -12.14 2.50
N HIS A 109 -11.79 -12.44 1.25
CA HIS A 109 -12.15 -13.80 0.84
C HIS A 109 -11.01 -14.83 1.04
N LEU A 110 -9.75 -14.38 1.12
CA LEU A 110 -8.59 -15.21 1.43
C LEU A 110 -8.36 -15.38 2.94
N PHE A 111 -8.94 -14.51 3.77
CA PHE A 111 -8.73 -14.49 5.22
C PHE A 111 -9.92 -13.85 5.99
N PRO A 112 -11.11 -14.48 5.95
CA PRO A 112 -12.34 -13.87 6.45
C PRO A 112 -12.33 -13.53 7.94
N ARG A 113 -11.47 -14.19 8.73
CA ARG A 113 -11.28 -13.89 10.16
C ARG A 113 -10.83 -12.46 10.43
N GLN A 114 -10.26 -11.78 9.44
CA GLN A 114 -9.80 -10.39 9.56
C GLN A 114 -10.83 -9.33 9.16
N ALA A 115 -12.08 -9.73 8.88
CA ALA A 115 -13.12 -8.82 8.41
C ALA A 115 -13.28 -7.61 9.34
N ARG A 116 -13.36 -7.82 10.66
CA ARG A 116 -13.56 -6.74 11.62
C ARG A 116 -12.46 -5.67 11.53
N GLU A 117 -11.20 -6.08 11.49
CA GLU A 117 -10.06 -5.16 11.39
C GLU A 117 -10.08 -4.41 10.05
N ALA A 118 -10.28 -5.13 8.93
CA ALA A 118 -10.28 -4.54 7.60
C ALA A 118 -11.39 -3.49 7.41
N TRP A 119 -12.61 -3.81 7.85
CA TRP A 119 -13.75 -2.90 7.75
C TRP A 119 -13.57 -1.67 8.64
N ALA A 120 -13.13 -1.85 9.90
CA ALA A 120 -12.84 -0.72 10.79
C ALA A 120 -11.76 0.21 10.21
N MET A 121 -10.75 -0.36 9.56
CA MET A 121 -9.68 0.40 8.91
C MET A 121 -10.19 1.18 7.69
N LEU A 122 -11.07 0.58 6.87
CA LEU A 122 -11.70 1.23 5.73
C LEU A 122 -12.62 2.38 6.17
N GLU A 123 -13.43 2.17 7.21
CA GLU A 123 -14.30 3.21 7.78
C GLU A 123 -13.50 4.39 8.35
N ASP A 124 -12.39 4.14 9.02
CA ASP A 124 -11.51 5.23 9.48
C ASP A 124 -10.94 6.03 8.31
N THR A 125 -10.58 5.35 7.22
CA THR A 125 -10.11 6.00 6.00
C THR A 125 -11.22 6.81 5.33
N GLU A 126 -12.43 6.29 5.22
CA GLU A 126 -13.60 7.00 4.69
C GLU A 126 -13.94 8.26 5.50
N ARG A 127 -13.89 8.18 6.84
CA ARG A 127 -14.05 9.35 7.72
C ARG A 127 -12.99 10.42 7.44
N ARG A 128 -11.74 10.02 7.18
CA ARG A 128 -10.65 10.96 6.85
C ARG A 128 -10.84 11.61 5.49
N VAL A 129 -11.20 10.82 4.47
CA VAL A 129 -11.52 11.34 3.13
C VAL A 129 -12.69 12.32 3.21
N SER A 130 -13.73 11.99 3.99
CA SER A 130 -14.91 12.84 4.15
C SER A 130 -14.61 14.22 4.74
N ARG A 131 -13.50 14.36 5.50
CA ARG A 131 -13.01 15.64 6.06
C ARG A 131 -12.22 16.48 5.07
N LEU A 132 -11.87 15.96 3.90
CA LEU A 132 -11.36 16.80 2.82
C LEU A 132 -12.42 17.83 2.44
N ARG A 133 -11.97 19.02 2.04
CA ARG A 133 -12.85 20.07 1.50
C ARG A 133 -13.66 19.51 0.32
N ARG A 134 -14.89 19.97 0.16
CA ARG A 134 -15.79 19.47 -0.90
C ARG A 134 -15.23 19.74 -2.29
N GLU A 135 -14.49 20.83 -2.44
CA GLU A 135 -13.86 21.26 -3.70
C GLU A 135 -12.57 20.50 -3.99
N ASN A 136 -12.09 19.64 -3.08
CA ASN A 136 -10.90 18.83 -3.34
C ASN A 136 -11.28 17.68 -4.30
N PRO A 137 -10.74 17.65 -5.53
CA PRO A 137 -11.11 16.63 -6.52
C PRO A 137 -10.80 15.20 -6.06
N LEU A 138 -9.79 15.01 -5.20
CA LEU A 138 -9.44 13.70 -4.66
C LEU A 138 -10.49 13.16 -3.69
N ARG A 139 -11.37 14.01 -3.15
CA ARG A 139 -12.42 13.58 -2.23
C ARG A 139 -13.40 12.64 -2.93
N GLU A 140 -13.90 13.03 -4.09
CA GLU A 140 -14.86 12.23 -4.85
C GLU A 140 -14.21 10.93 -5.34
N GLU A 141 -13.04 11.02 -5.96
CA GLU A 141 -12.28 9.86 -6.44
C GLU A 141 -12.02 8.83 -5.32
N HIS A 142 -11.60 9.29 -4.14
CA HIS A 142 -11.36 8.39 -3.01
C HIS A 142 -12.65 7.77 -2.46
N LEU A 143 -13.75 8.52 -2.39
CA LEU A 143 -15.04 7.99 -1.96
C LEU A 143 -15.59 6.97 -2.96
N GLU A 144 -15.41 7.20 -4.27
CA GLU A 144 -15.77 6.24 -5.31
C GLU A 144 -14.94 4.95 -5.21
N ALA A 145 -13.64 5.07 -5.00
CA ALA A 145 -12.76 3.91 -4.79
C ALA A 145 -13.18 3.10 -3.56
N ILE A 146 -13.51 3.78 -2.46
CA ILE A 146 -14.02 3.14 -1.24
C ILE A 146 -15.36 2.46 -1.51
N ALA A 147 -16.32 3.15 -2.15
CA ALA A 147 -17.63 2.60 -2.47
C ALA A 147 -17.51 1.36 -3.37
N HIS A 148 -16.62 1.41 -4.36
CA HIS A 148 -16.30 0.26 -5.21
C HIS A 148 -15.75 -0.90 -4.38
N ALA A 149 -14.76 -0.66 -3.51
CA ALA A 149 -14.18 -1.69 -2.65
C ALA A 149 -15.23 -2.35 -1.74
N LYS A 150 -16.15 -1.57 -1.16
CA LYS A 150 -17.28 -2.09 -0.38
C LYS A 150 -18.19 -2.98 -1.22
N LYS A 151 -18.51 -2.54 -2.44
CA LYS A 151 -19.39 -3.28 -3.38
C LYS A 151 -18.79 -4.61 -3.82
N VAL A 152 -17.48 -4.66 -4.09
CA VAL A 152 -16.81 -5.88 -4.58
C VAL A 152 -16.31 -6.79 -3.45
N ALA A 153 -16.41 -6.35 -2.20
CA ALA A 153 -16.04 -7.13 -1.03
C ALA A 153 -16.90 -8.40 -0.95
N ARG A 154 -16.25 -9.57 -0.96
CA ARG A 154 -16.94 -10.87 -0.86
C ARG A 154 -17.25 -11.27 0.57
N VAL A 155 -16.69 -10.57 1.55
CA VAL A 155 -16.90 -10.81 2.98
C VAL A 155 -17.56 -9.56 3.56
N PRO A 156 -18.79 -9.66 4.08
CA PRO A 156 -19.53 -8.51 4.57
C PRO A 156 -18.89 -7.91 5.84
N SER A 157 -19.23 -6.65 6.12
CA SER A 157 -18.88 -6.03 7.40
C SER A 157 -19.57 -6.79 8.55
N PRO A 158 -18.85 -7.18 9.62
CA PRO A 158 -19.47 -7.78 10.78
C PRO A 158 -20.49 -6.82 11.41
N PRO A 159 -21.59 -7.32 11.98
CA PRO A 159 -22.53 -6.48 12.71
C PRO A 159 -21.81 -5.77 13.86
N SER A 160 -22.09 -4.48 14.04
CA SER A 160 -21.65 -3.72 15.21
C SER A 160 -22.24 -4.38 16.44
N MET A 161 -21.40 -4.92 17.33
CA MET A 161 -21.87 -5.35 18.64
C MET A 161 -22.06 -4.08 19.47
N THR A 162 -23.29 -3.59 19.53
CA THR A 162 -23.75 -2.60 20.51
C THR A 162 -23.63 -3.16 21.91
#